data_AF-A0A3R8PAZ6-F1
#
_entry.id   AF-A0A3R8PAZ6-F1
#
_cell.length_a   1.000
_cell.length_b   1.000
_cell.length_c   1.000
_cell.angle_alpha   90.00
_cell.angle_beta   90.00
_cell.angle_gamma   90.00
#
_symmetry.space_group_name_H-M   'P 1'
#
loop_
_entity.id
_entity.type
_entity.pdbx_description
1 polymer ?
#
loop_
_entity_poly.entity_id
_entity_poly.type
_entity_poly.pdbx_seq_one_letter_code
_entity_poly.pdbx_strand_id
1 'polypeptide(L)'
;MTELVLGPLLRFVDSSRATVWVETDAPCTVEVVDTAEHTFQVGGHHYALLTVHVTGPTPYQVRLDGRVVWPERDASPSVIRPVTATDRLTALFGSCHFDRPTSGRDRLGPDALTATASRVAGTPEDERPDVLLLLGDQVYADQTTPRVRRHLAAQRDLSRPPGKEVASFDEYALLYRFSWQDPPVRWLLSTLPSMMIFDDHDVRDDWNTSLAWRTAMSELPWWRERLLGGLVAYWIYQHIGNLDPDQLESDPVFREVREVGRHGDAMPVLRELAAQADREEHGEKGVRWSYSRDLGGVRLVVLDTRCGRILETDDRGMLSRGDFTWLREVMAADRKHLALASSLPWLLPHAVHHAQSWNERACTGRHADLAEKLRQTGDLEHWAAFRDSFDQLAELIGERGAGPDAPRTISVLSGDVHHSYLAEADYPRRLDSRVTQLTCSPLRNMIPKPLRAPLRAAWSKAPSRLVQRMALRAGVPPLPVAWRRTDGPFFSNSIAQLDYHGPHAQVTLWGATSDDALQEVCVRRLS
;
A
#
# COMPACT_ATOMS: atom_id res chain seq x y z
N MET A 1 31.36 -10.99 -12.05
CA MET A 1 31.31 -10.51 -10.65
C MET A 1 29.86 -10.26 -10.34
N THR A 2 29.36 -10.71 -9.20
CA THR A 2 27.95 -10.55 -8.82
C THR A 2 27.67 -9.09 -8.50
N GLU A 3 26.60 -8.54 -9.06
CA GLU A 3 26.16 -7.15 -8.90
C GLU A 3 24.84 -7.07 -8.13
N LEU A 4 24.64 -5.93 -7.45
CA LEU A 4 23.41 -5.61 -6.75
C LEU A 4 22.36 -5.06 -7.73
N VAL A 5 21.36 -5.87 -8.05
CA VAL A 5 20.28 -5.52 -9.01
C VAL A 5 19.34 -4.49 -8.42
N LEU A 6 18.88 -4.73 -7.18
CA LEU A 6 17.98 -3.85 -6.46
C LEU A 6 18.24 -3.95 -4.95
N GLY A 7 17.92 -2.88 -4.22
CA GLY A 7 18.21 -2.76 -2.80
C GLY A 7 19.53 -2.06 -2.48
N PRO A 8 19.94 -2.01 -1.20
CA PRO A 8 19.20 -2.55 -0.06
C PRO A 8 17.91 -1.80 0.21
N LEU A 9 16.87 -2.55 0.59
CA LEU A 9 15.65 -2.01 1.18
C LEU A 9 15.68 -2.32 2.67
N LEU A 10 15.59 -1.28 3.50
CA LEU A 10 15.30 -1.42 4.92
C LEU A 10 13.80 -1.68 5.07
N ARG A 11 13.46 -2.82 5.65
CA ARG A 11 12.07 -3.31 5.71
C ARG A 11 11.53 -3.16 7.13
N PHE A 12 11.61 -4.21 7.95
CA PHE A 12 11.26 -4.14 9.36
C PHE A 12 12.37 -3.51 10.20
N VAL A 13 11.99 -2.72 11.20
CA VAL A 13 12.86 -2.26 12.28
C VAL A 13 12.06 -2.21 13.59
N ASP A 14 12.59 -2.82 14.64
CA ASP A 14 12.13 -2.65 16.03
C ASP A 14 13.22 -2.02 16.90
N SER A 15 13.12 -2.17 18.23
CA SER A 15 14.09 -1.63 19.18
C SER A 15 15.49 -2.27 19.11
N SER A 16 15.63 -3.45 18.49
CA SER A 16 16.85 -4.26 18.54
C SER A 16 17.16 -5.06 17.27
N ARG A 17 16.21 -5.14 16.33
CA ARG A 17 16.32 -5.92 15.10
C ARG A 17 15.90 -5.07 13.91
N ALA A 18 16.50 -5.36 12.77
CA ALA A 18 16.09 -4.84 11.49
C ALA A 18 16.18 -5.93 10.42
N THR A 19 15.43 -5.79 9.32
CA THR A 19 15.56 -6.66 8.16
C THR A 19 15.99 -5.88 6.93
N VAL A 20 17.00 -6.36 6.22
CA VAL A 20 17.50 -5.76 4.98
C VAL A 20 17.28 -6.73 3.81
N TRP A 21 16.56 -6.26 2.81
CA TRP A 21 16.24 -7.00 1.59
C TRP A 21 17.14 -6.57 0.43
N VAL A 22 17.60 -7.52 -0.38
CA VAL A 22 18.39 -7.28 -1.60
C VAL A 22 18.03 -8.25 -2.73
N GLU A 23 18.27 -7.84 -3.97
CA GLU A 23 18.27 -8.67 -5.17
C GLU A 23 19.63 -8.60 -5.88
N THR A 24 20.14 -9.74 -6.33
CA THR A 24 21.43 -9.90 -7.01
C THR A 24 21.28 -10.59 -8.36
N ASP A 25 22.25 -10.39 -9.25
CA ASP A 25 22.23 -10.94 -10.63
C ASP A 25 22.73 -12.39 -10.72
N ALA A 26 23.30 -12.92 -9.65
CA ALA A 26 23.83 -14.27 -9.53
C ALA A 26 23.75 -14.75 -8.06
N PRO A 27 23.84 -16.07 -7.79
CA PRO A 27 23.88 -16.58 -6.43
C PRO A 27 25.16 -16.13 -5.72
N CYS A 28 25.04 -15.68 -4.47
CA CYS A 28 26.18 -15.19 -3.69
C CYS A 28 25.88 -15.20 -2.18
N THR A 29 26.91 -14.91 -1.38
CA THR A 29 26.75 -14.56 0.03
C THR A 29 26.56 -13.06 0.16
N VAL A 30 25.48 -12.65 0.83
CA VAL A 30 25.19 -11.27 1.19
C VAL A 30 25.57 -11.05 2.64
N GLU A 31 26.31 -9.97 2.94
CA GLU A 31 26.66 -9.59 4.31
C GLU A 31 26.16 -8.17 4.61
N VAL A 32 25.53 -8.00 5.77
CA VAL A 32 25.06 -6.72 6.30
C VAL A 32 25.32 -6.68 7.81
N VAL A 33 26.01 -5.64 8.28
CA VAL A 33 26.50 -5.57 9.67
C VAL A 33 27.31 -6.84 10.00
N ASP A 34 26.86 -7.65 10.97
CA ASP A 34 27.53 -8.89 11.42
C ASP A 34 26.77 -10.15 10.97
N THR A 35 25.82 -10.02 10.03
CA THR A 35 24.99 -11.12 9.53
C THR A 35 25.32 -11.43 8.08
N ALA A 36 25.41 -12.71 7.77
CA ALA A 36 25.61 -13.22 6.42
C ALA A 36 24.52 -14.22 6.06
N GLU A 37 24.00 -14.13 4.84
CA GLU A 37 23.01 -15.07 4.29
C GLU A 37 23.35 -15.37 2.83
N HIS A 38 23.15 -16.63 2.43
CA HIS A 38 23.21 -17.00 1.02
C HIS A 38 21.89 -16.65 0.34
N THR A 39 21.96 -16.16 -0.91
CA THR A 39 20.75 -15.86 -1.67
C THR A 39 19.91 -17.11 -1.95
N PHE A 40 18.60 -16.92 -2.09
CA PHE A 40 17.66 -17.92 -2.55
C PHE A 40 17.09 -17.52 -3.92
N GLN A 41 16.87 -18.49 -4.80
CA GLN A 41 16.40 -18.25 -6.17
C GLN A 41 14.88 -18.36 -6.28
N VAL A 42 14.25 -17.39 -6.96
CA VAL A 42 12.87 -17.45 -7.43
C VAL A 42 12.80 -16.89 -8.85
N GLY A 43 12.26 -17.66 -9.79
CA GLY A 43 12.04 -17.22 -11.17
C GLY A 43 13.33 -16.86 -11.91
N GLY A 44 14.46 -17.47 -11.56
CA GLY A 44 15.78 -17.10 -12.08
C GLY A 44 16.40 -15.83 -11.48
N HIS A 45 15.73 -15.19 -10.51
CA HIS A 45 16.27 -14.06 -9.75
C HIS A 45 16.79 -14.51 -8.39
N HIS A 46 17.78 -13.82 -7.83
CA HIS A 46 18.42 -14.17 -6.57
C HIS A 46 18.17 -13.12 -5.50
N TYR A 47 17.63 -13.52 -4.35
CA TYR A 47 17.22 -12.62 -3.28
C TYR A 47 17.86 -12.99 -1.95
N ALA A 48 18.03 -12.00 -1.07
CA ALA A 48 18.30 -12.26 0.34
C ALA A 48 17.49 -11.29 1.22
N LEU A 49 17.03 -11.80 2.37
CA LEU A 49 16.38 -11.04 3.42
C LEU A 49 17.09 -11.38 4.74
N LEU A 50 17.87 -10.44 5.25
CA LEU A 50 18.73 -10.64 6.42
C LEU A 50 18.10 -9.98 7.64
N THR A 51 17.94 -10.72 8.73
CA THR A 51 17.62 -10.14 10.05
C THR A 51 18.93 -9.79 10.75
N VAL A 52 19.15 -8.50 11.00
CA VAL A 52 20.34 -7.97 11.68
C VAL A 52 19.97 -7.46 13.07
N HIS A 53 20.91 -7.57 14.01
CA HIS A 53 20.76 -7.04 15.36
C HIS A 53 21.45 -5.69 15.50
N VAL A 54 20.81 -4.75 16.18
CA VAL A 54 21.26 -3.37 16.34
C VAL A 54 21.03 -2.89 17.76
N THR A 55 21.99 -2.15 18.32
CA THR A 55 21.90 -1.57 19.69
C THR A 55 21.70 -0.06 19.69
N GLY A 56 21.70 0.56 18.51
CA GLY A 56 21.58 2.00 18.29
C GLY A 56 21.64 2.33 16.80
N PRO A 57 21.67 3.62 16.43
CA PRO A 57 21.89 4.04 15.05
C PRO A 57 23.14 3.38 14.48
N THR A 58 22.97 2.57 13.43
CA THR A 58 24.02 1.72 12.86
C THR A 58 24.16 2.00 11.37
N PRO A 59 25.20 2.76 10.96
CA PRO A 59 25.59 2.84 9.55
C PRO A 59 25.94 1.45 9.04
N TYR A 60 25.51 1.10 7.83
CA TYR A 60 25.76 -0.25 7.29
C TYR A 60 26.26 -0.23 5.85
N GLN A 61 26.92 -1.32 5.49
CA GLN A 61 27.30 -1.65 4.12
C GLN A 61 26.61 -2.93 3.72
N VAL A 62 26.37 -3.09 2.42
CA VAL A 62 26.04 -4.40 1.82
C VAL A 62 27.28 -4.91 1.12
N ARG A 63 27.66 -6.15 1.41
CA ARG A 63 28.71 -6.86 0.69
C ARG A 63 28.16 -8.06 -0.05
N LEU A 64 28.63 -8.27 -1.27
CA LEU A 64 28.41 -9.49 -2.05
C LEU A 64 29.74 -10.21 -2.17
N ASP A 65 29.84 -11.41 -1.61
CA ASP A 65 31.08 -12.22 -1.56
C ASP A 65 32.29 -11.40 -1.06
N GLY A 66 32.10 -10.67 0.05
CA GLY A 66 33.12 -9.80 0.65
C GLY A 66 33.34 -8.44 -0.02
N ARG A 67 32.75 -8.17 -1.19
CA ARG A 67 32.89 -6.89 -1.91
C ARG A 67 31.78 -5.91 -1.52
N VAL A 68 32.15 -4.72 -1.05
CA VAL A 68 31.19 -3.63 -0.77
C VAL A 68 30.53 -3.16 -2.07
N VAL A 69 29.21 -3.27 -2.12
CA VAL A 69 28.36 -2.81 -3.25
C VAL A 69 27.40 -1.69 -2.87
N TRP A 70 27.24 -1.44 -1.57
CA TRP A 70 26.42 -0.36 -1.03
C TRP A 70 27.04 0.21 0.26
N PRO A 71 26.99 1.53 0.51
CA PRO A 71 26.47 2.59 -0.38
C PRO A 71 27.29 2.75 -1.66
N GLU A 72 26.67 3.31 -2.71
CA GLU A 72 27.40 3.75 -3.91
C GLU A 72 28.45 4.81 -3.53
N ARG A 73 29.57 4.90 -4.27
CA ARG A 73 30.76 5.70 -3.87
C ARG A 73 30.48 7.15 -3.45
N ASP A 74 29.47 7.78 -4.05
CA ASP A 74 29.11 9.19 -3.82
C ASP A 74 27.75 9.33 -3.09
N ALA A 75 27.15 8.22 -2.66
CA ALA A 75 25.87 8.23 -1.95
C ALA A 75 26.07 8.49 -0.45
N SER A 76 25.10 9.19 0.16
CA SER A 76 25.02 9.31 1.62
C SER A 76 24.95 7.92 2.27
N PRO A 77 25.57 7.72 3.45
CA PRO A 77 25.51 6.44 4.13
C PRO A 77 24.07 6.09 4.51
N SER A 78 23.72 4.82 4.43
CA SER A 78 22.47 4.29 4.96
C SER A 78 22.66 3.93 6.42
N VAL A 79 21.69 4.28 7.26
CA VAL A 79 21.74 4.09 8.71
C VAL A 79 20.48 3.39 9.16
N ILE A 80 20.63 2.25 9.83
CA ILE A 80 19.53 1.57 10.52
C ILE A 80 19.31 2.31 11.84
N ARG A 81 18.09 2.81 12.06
CA ARG A 81 17.73 3.51 13.30
C ARG A 81 16.67 2.71 14.06
N PRO A 82 17.03 2.08 15.19
CA PRO A 82 16.07 1.30 15.96
C PRO A 82 14.93 2.18 16.48
N VAL A 83 13.71 1.66 16.45
CA VAL A 83 12.53 2.36 16.99
C VAL A 83 12.48 2.11 18.50
N THR A 84 13.13 2.99 19.26
CA THR A 84 13.26 2.87 20.73
C THR A 84 12.29 3.74 21.51
N ALA A 85 11.75 4.79 20.88
CA ALA A 85 10.83 5.70 21.54
C ALA A 85 9.48 5.01 21.78
N THR A 86 9.07 4.91 23.05
CA THR A 86 7.83 4.24 23.44
C THR A 86 6.59 5.10 23.21
N ASP A 87 6.74 6.41 23.06
CA ASP A 87 5.64 7.37 22.96
C ASP A 87 5.78 8.39 21.83
N ARG A 88 6.84 8.30 21.02
CA ARG A 88 7.05 9.13 19.83
C ARG A 88 7.10 8.27 18.57
N LEU A 89 6.38 8.69 17.54
CA LEU A 89 6.48 8.12 16.20
C LEU A 89 6.24 9.22 15.15
N THR A 90 7.19 9.38 14.23
CA THR A 90 7.01 10.15 13.00
C THR A 90 6.93 9.17 11.82
N ALA A 91 5.75 9.01 11.23
CA ALA A 91 5.52 8.14 10.08
C ALA A 91 5.23 8.95 8.82
N LEU A 92 5.76 8.53 7.67
CA LEU A 92 5.39 9.05 6.36
C LEU A 92 4.42 8.08 5.68
N PHE A 93 3.45 8.57 4.92
CA PHE A 93 2.62 7.70 4.08
C PHE A 93 2.16 8.33 2.76
N GLY A 94 1.93 7.48 1.77
CA GLY A 94 1.34 7.83 0.48
C GLY A 94 1.12 6.61 -0.43
N SER A 95 0.57 6.84 -1.62
CA SER A 95 0.33 5.81 -2.65
C SER A 95 0.53 6.38 -4.06
N CYS A 96 0.37 5.53 -5.10
CA CYS A 96 0.31 5.94 -6.51
C CYS A 96 1.60 6.58 -7.01
N HIS A 97 2.63 5.74 -7.20
CA HIS A 97 3.96 6.15 -7.63
C HIS A 97 4.33 5.56 -9.00
N PHE A 98 4.39 6.41 -10.02
CA PHE A 98 5.01 6.08 -11.30
C PHE A 98 6.52 6.36 -11.30
N ASP A 99 7.30 5.52 -12.00
CA ASP A 99 8.75 5.73 -12.19
C ASP A 99 9.07 7.02 -12.97
N ARG A 100 10.15 7.71 -12.58
CA ARG A 100 10.60 8.94 -13.26
C ARG A 100 11.04 8.67 -14.69
N PRO A 101 10.78 9.59 -15.64
CA PRO A 101 11.29 9.47 -16.99
C PRO A 101 12.82 9.53 -16.98
N THR A 102 13.45 8.80 -17.92
CA THR A 102 14.92 8.79 -18.07
C THR A 102 15.51 10.17 -18.39
N SER A 103 14.70 11.10 -18.90
CA SER A 103 15.13 12.45 -19.24
C SER A 103 13.95 13.40 -19.35
N GLY A 104 14.13 14.65 -18.93
CA GLY A 104 13.14 15.72 -19.08
C GLY A 104 12.00 15.64 -18.06
N ARG A 105 10.98 16.49 -18.26
CA ARG A 105 9.76 16.51 -17.45
C ARG A 105 8.64 15.84 -18.22
N ASP A 106 7.82 15.05 -17.53
CA ASP A 106 6.59 14.50 -18.08
C ASP A 106 5.36 15.17 -17.44
N ARG A 107 4.18 14.66 -17.76
CA ARG A 107 2.91 15.23 -17.28
C ARG A 107 2.66 14.91 -15.79
N LEU A 108 3.23 13.83 -15.28
CA LEU A 108 3.00 13.35 -13.91
C LEU A 108 3.58 14.29 -12.86
N GLY A 109 4.58 15.10 -13.24
CA GLY A 109 5.10 16.17 -12.41
C GLY A 109 6.18 15.70 -11.41
N PRO A 110 6.42 16.49 -10.34
CA PRO A 110 7.42 16.20 -9.32
C PRO A 110 7.25 14.86 -8.64
N ASP A 111 8.34 14.26 -8.17
CA ASP A 111 8.31 13.01 -7.41
C ASP A 111 8.35 13.28 -5.90
N ALA A 112 7.31 12.90 -5.17
CA ALA A 112 7.26 13.10 -3.72
C ALA A 112 8.27 12.23 -2.96
N LEU A 113 8.62 11.04 -3.46
CA LEU A 113 9.64 10.20 -2.84
C LEU A 113 11.04 10.77 -3.05
N THR A 114 11.35 11.28 -4.24
CA THR A 114 12.62 11.99 -4.47
C THR A 114 12.72 13.25 -3.60
N ALA A 115 11.66 14.05 -3.52
CA ALA A 115 11.64 15.24 -2.67
C ALA A 115 11.76 14.90 -1.17
N THR A 116 11.18 13.77 -0.76
CA THR A 116 11.35 13.23 0.60
C THR A 116 12.78 12.82 0.86
N ALA A 117 13.42 12.11 -0.07
CA ALA A 117 14.83 11.74 0.03
C ALA A 117 15.73 12.96 0.25
N SER A 118 15.53 14.02 -0.56
CA SER A 118 16.26 15.29 -0.39
C SER A 118 16.06 15.91 0.99
N ARG A 119 14.81 15.95 1.50
CA ARG A 119 14.51 16.47 2.84
C ARG A 119 15.17 15.64 3.92
N VAL A 120 15.04 14.32 3.87
CA VAL A 120 15.59 13.39 4.88
C VAL A 120 17.12 13.45 4.90
N ALA A 121 17.77 13.57 3.73
CA ALA A 121 19.22 13.74 3.64
C ALA A 121 19.71 15.03 4.33
N GLY A 122 18.94 16.11 4.26
CA GLY A 122 19.22 17.38 4.95
C GLY A 122 18.74 17.45 6.40
N THR A 123 18.03 16.43 6.90
CA THR A 123 17.49 16.40 8.28
C THR A 123 18.47 15.69 9.22
N PRO A 124 18.77 16.26 10.41
CA PRO A 124 19.55 15.59 11.45
C PRO A 124 19.01 14.19 11.79
N GLU A 125 19.89 13.23 12.08
CA GLU A 125 19.51 11.81 12.20
C GLU A 125 18.44 11.53 13.27
N ASP A 126 18.45 12.29 14.36
CA ASP A 126 17.51 12.22 15.48
C ASP A 126 16.14 12.85 15.18
N GLU A 127 16.07 13.70 14.15
CA GLU A 127 14.84 14.36 13.68
C GLU A 127 14.22 13.66 12.45
N ARG A 128 14.89 12.65 11.88
CA ARG A 128 14.40 11.93 10.71
C ARG A 128 13.12 11.13 11.02
N PRO A 129 12.18 11.02 10.05
CA PRO A 129 11.00 10.15 10.15
C PRO A 129 11.39 8.70 10.46
N ASP A 130 10.63 8.05 11.31
CA ASP A 130 10.90 6.70 11.80
C ASP A 130 10.53 5.61 10.78
N VAL A 131 9.44 5.78 10.04
CA VAL A 131 8.93 4.78 9.09
C VAL A 131 8.29 5.38 7.84
N LEU A 132 8.24 4.62 6.74
CA LEU A 132 7.54 4.95 5.49
C LEU A 132 6.47 3.89 5.18
N LEU A 133 5.22 4.31 5.01
CA LEU A 133 4.09 3.47 4.63
C LEU A 133 3.71 3.73 3.16
N LEU A 134 3.77 2.72 2.30
CA LEU A 134 3.31 2.82 0.91
C LEU A 134 2.02 2.01 0.74
N LEU A 135 0.93 2.72 0.48
CA LEU A 135 -0.42 2.18 0.64
C LEU A 135 -1.06 1.72 -0.67
N GLY A 136 -0.28 1.39 -1.69
CA GLY A 136 -0.80 0.84 -2.96
C GLY A 136 -0.26 1.58 -4.18
N ASP A 137 -0.31 0.90 -5.32
CA ASP A 137 0.21 1.39 -6.60
C ASP A 137 1.70 1.75 -6.52
N GLN A 138 2.49 0.81 -6.01
CA GLN A 138 3.96 0.91 -6.02
C GLN A 138 4.50 0.68 -7.44
N VAL A 139 3.73 -0.04 -8.24
CA VAL A 139 3.97 -0.30 -9.66
C VAL A 139 2.64 -0.21 -10.41
N TYR A 140 2.72 0.07 -11.72
CA TYR A 140 1.56 0.12 -12.62
C TYR A 140 1.69 -0.93 -13.72
N ALA A 141 1.06 -2.08 -13.51
CA ALA A 141 1.17 -3.24 -14.40
C ALA A 141 0.41 -3.07 -15.72
N ASP A 142 -0.69 -2.34 -15.69
CA ASP A 142 -1.59 -2.10 -16.82
C ASP A 142 -1.34 -0.74 -17.50
N GLN A 143 -0.84 0.26 -16.77
CA GLN A 143 -0.50 1.59 -17.30
C GLN A 143 1.00 1.79 -17.48
N THR A 144 1.66 0.95 -18.27
CA THR A 144 3.13 0.97 -18.38
C THR A 144 3.69 2.28 -18.95
N THR A 145 4.82 2.76 -18.41
CA THR A 145 5.51 3.95 -18.91
C THR A 145 6.22 3.69 -20.25
N PRO A 146 6.58 4.73 -21.03
CA PRO A 146 7.32 4.54 -22.28
C PRO A 146 8.63 3.76 -22.12
N ARG A 147 9.27 3.85 -20.95
CA ARG A 147 10.49 3.10 -20.61
C ARG A 147 10.20 1.61 -20.52
N VAL A 148 9.19 1.22 -19.74
CA VAL A 148 8.74 -0.17 -19.60
C VAL A 148 8.35 -0.75 -20.96
N ARG A 149 7.53 -0.03 -21.74
CA ARG A 149 7.07 -0.47 -23.07
C ARG A 149 8.21 -0.80 -24.03
N ARG A 150 9.32 -0.03 -23.99
CA ARG A 150 10.49 -0.32 -24.83
C ARG A 150 11.16 -1.64 -24.44
N HIS A 151 11.22 -1.94 -23.14
CA HIS A 151 11.79 -3.20 -22.67
C HIS A 151 10.89 -4.39 -23.02
N LEU A 152 9.57 -4.26 -22.80
CA LEU A 152 8.60 -5.30 -23.16
C LEU A 152 8.65 -5.61 -24.68
N ALA A 153 8.74 -4.58 -25.52
CA ALA A 153 8.84 -4.73 -26.98
C ALA A 153 10.11 -5.45 -27.45
N ALA A 154 11.17 -5.49 -26.62
CA ALA A 154 12.38 -6.22 -26.92
C ALA A 154 12.26 -7.74 -26.63
N GLN A 155 11.27 -8.14 -25.81
CA GLN A 155 11.09 -9.52 -25.37
C GLN A 155 9.87 -10.19 -26.01
N ARG A 156 8.81 -9.45 -26.34
CA ARG A 156 7.60 -9.99 -26.98
C ARG A 156 6.87 -9.00 -27.88
N ASP A 157 6.02 -9.53 -28.77
CA ASP A 157 5.16 -8.77 -29.67
C ASP A 157 4.00 -8.09 -28.91
N LEU A 158 4.08 -6.76 -28.74
CA LEU A 158 3.07 -5.95 -28.04
C LEU A 158 1.77 -5.74 -28.82
N SER A 159 1.66 -6.27 -30.05
CA SER A 159 0.38 -6.31 -30.78
C SER A 159 -0.51 -7.46 -30.30
N ARG A 160 0.07 -8.46 -29.63
CA ARG A 160 -0.65 -9.59 -29.05
C ARG A 160 -1.00 -9.33 -27.59
N PRO A 161 -2.14 -9.83 -27.07
CA PRO A 161 -2.47 -9.72 -25.66
C PRO A 161 -1.35 -10.23 -24.73
N PRO A 162 -1.11 -9.59 -23.57
CA PRO A 162 -1.83 -8.44 -23.01
C PRO A 162 -1.36 -7.07 -23.56
N GLY A 163 -0.69 -7.06 -24.70
CA GLY A 163 -0.31 -5.84 -25.40
C GLY A 163 0.84 -5.13 -24.72
N LYS A 164 0.62 -3.90 -24.25
CA LYS A 164 1.65 -3.06 -23.60
C LYS A 164 1.69 -3.25 -22.08
N GLU A 165 0.80 -4.06 -21.53
CA GLU A 165 0.69 -4.34 -20.11
C GLU A 165 1.64 -5.46 -19.69
N VAL A 166 2.00 -5.55 -18.41
CA VAL A 166 2.86 -6.60 -17.85
C VAL A 166 2.14 -7.96 -17.79
N ALA A 167 2.88 -9.05 -18.02
CA ALA A 167 2.31 -10.38 -18.24
C ALA A 167 2.90 -11.50 -17.36
N SER A 168 4.12 -11.35 -16.87
CA SER A 168 4.86 -12.42 -16.18
C SER A 168 5.63 -11.89 -14.97
N PHE A 169 6.12 -12.81 -14.11
CA PHE A 169 6.95 -12.46 -12.96
C PHE A 169 8.18 -11.61 -13.34
N ASP A 170 8.93 -11.98 -14.38
CA ASP A 170 10.11 -11.23 -14.82
C ASP A 170 9.77 -9.79 -15.24
N GLU A 171 8.61 -9.61 -15.89
CA GLU A 171 8.12 -8.29 -16.28
C GLU A 171 7.67 -7.47 -15.04
N TYR A 172 7.17 -8.11 -13.98
CA TYR A 172 6.91 -7.47 -12.69
C TYR A 172 8.22 -7.09 -11.97
N ALA A 173 9.21 -7.97 -11.92
CA ALA A 173 10.54 -7.69 -11.36
C ALA A 173 11.17 -6.46 -12.02
N LEU A 174 11.00 -6.31 -13.34
CA LEU A 174 11.39 -5.11 -14.07
C LEU A 174 10.66 -3.84 -13.58
N LEU A 175 9.35 -3.90 -13.32
CA LEU A 175 8.60 -2.75 -12.80
C LEU A 175 9.15 -2.31 -11.45
N TYR A 176 9.31 -3.23 -10.50
CA TYR A 176 9.86 -2.91 -9.17
C TYR A 176 11.26 -2.31 -9.28
N ARG A 177 12.12 -2.90 -10.12
CA ARG A 177 13.43 -2.33 -10.40
C ARG A 177 13.32 -0.91 -10.92
N PHE A 178 12.42 -0.62 -11.85
CA PHE A 178 12.26 0.72 -12.41
C PHE A 178 11.71 1.73 -11.41
N SER A 179 10.74 1.34 -10.59
CA SER A 179 10.16 2.19 -9.54
C SER A 179 11.17 2.55 -8.44
N TRP A 180 12.06 1.62 -8.07
CA TRP A 180 12.88 1.77 -6.86
C TRP A 180 14.37 2.00 -7.09
N GLN A 181 14.89 1.83 -8.31
CA GLN A 181 16.33 2.05 -8.60
C GLN A 181 16.72 3.53 -8.76
N ASP A 182 15.77 4.47 -8.83
CA ASP A 182 16.08 5.90 -8.89
C ASP A 182 16.94 6.27 -7.65
N PRO A 183 18.17 6.82 -7.80
CA PRO A 183 19.12 6.88 -6.68
C PRO A 183 18.59 7.54 -5.40
N PRO A 184 17.85 8.67 -5.46
CA PRO A 184 17.19 9.25 -4.28
C PRO A 184 16.18 8.30 -3.62
N VAL A 185 15.34 7.63 -4.42
CA VAL A 185 14.33 6.68 -3.90
C VAL A 185 15.01 5.44 -3.32
N ARG A 186 16.01 4.89 -4.01
CA ARG A 186 16.82 3.76 -3.55
C ARG A 186 17.49 4.07 -2.21
N TRP A 187 18.08 5.27 -2.07
CA TRP A 187 18.67 5.71 -0.81
C TRP A 187 17.62 5.88 0.30
N LEU A 188 16.47 6.47 0.00
CA LEU A 188 15.37 6.62 0.97
C LEU A 188 14.91 5.25 1.49
N LEU A 189 14.67 4.29 0.59
CA LEU A 189 14.26 2.92 0.94
C LEU A 189 15.36 2.15 1.68
N SER A 190 16.63 2.49 1.50
CA SER A 190 17.73 1.91 2.30
C SER A 190 17.84 2.48 3.72
N THR A 191 17.22 3.63 3.98
CA THR A 191 17.40 4.39 5.23
C THR A 191 16.14 4.41 6.10
N LEU A 192 14.96 4.42 5.49
CA LEU A 192 13.69 4.34 6.21
C LEU A 192 13.11 2.94 6.11
N PRO A 193 12.76 2.28 7.23
CA PRO A 193 11.98 1.06 7.19
C PRO A 193 10.66 1.30 6.45
N SER A 194 10.41 0.45 5.47
CA SER A 194 9.28 0.58 4.55
C SER A 194 8.28 -0.57 4.74
N MET A 195 7.02 -0.20 4.96
CA MET A 195 5.87 -1.08 5.08
C MET A 195 4.93 -0.85 3.91
N MET A 196 4.41 -1.91 3.30
CA MET A 196 3.71 -1.80 2.02
C MET A 196 2.47 -2.70 1.91
N ILE A 197 1.45 -2.24 1.20
CA ILE A 197 0.31 -3.08 0.73
C ILE A 197 0.05 -2.72 -0.73
N PHE A 198 -0.33 -3.71 -1.56
CA PHE A 198 -0.67 -3.44 -2.97
C PHE A 198 -2.00 -2.67 -3.09
N ASP A 199 -2.25 -2.13 -4.27
CA ASP A 199 -3.59 -1.83 -4.78
C ASP A 199 -3.87 -2.65 -6.06
N ASP A 200 -4.88 -2.27 -6.84
CA ASP A 200 -5.19 -2.92 -8.09
C ASP A 200 -4.11 -2.74 -9.17
N HIS A 201 -3.50 -1.57 -9.36
CA HIS A 201 -2.50 -1.41 -10.44
C HIS A 201 -1.22 -2.23 -10.21
N ASP A 202 -0.97 -2.73 -9.00
CA ASP A 202 0.05 -3.75 -8.74
C ASP A 202 -0.24 -5.07 -9.49
N VAL A 203 -1.49 -5.32 -9.93
CA VAL A 203 -1.89 -6.46 -10.76
C VAL A 203 -2.48 -5.99 -12.09
N ARG A 204 -3.59 -5.25 -12.02
CA ARG A 204 -4.30 -4.59 -13.11
C ARG A 204 -5.44 -3.73 -12.53
N ASP A 205 -5.66 -2.55 -13.09
CA ASP A 205 -6.88 -1.73 -12.93
C ASP A 205 -8.17 -2.57 -12.75
N ASP A 206 -8.99 -2.19 -11.76
CA ASP A 206 -10.22 -2.86 -11.34
C ASP A 206 -10.03 -4.27 -10.73
N TRP A 207 -8.81 -4.66 -10.35
CA TRP A 207 -8.57 -6.02 -9.85
C TRP A 207 -9.49 -6.36 -8.67
N ASN A 208 -10.28 -7.42 -8.88
CA ASN A 208 -11.31 -7.91 -7.96
C ASN A 208 -12.39 -6.86 -7.63
N THR A 209 -12.81 -6.03 -8.59
CA THR A 209 -13.97 -5.11 -8.42
C THR A 209 -15.29 -5.86 -8.23
N SER A 210 -15.49 -6.99 -8.94
CA SER A 210 -16.72 -7.78 -8.90
C SER A 210 -16.52 -9.22 -9.39
N LEU A 211 -17.51 -10.10 -9.14
CA LEU A 211 -17.54 -11.46 -9.70
C LEU A 211 -17.63 -11.46 -11.23
N ALA A 212 -18.40 -10.54 -11.81
CA ALA A 212 -18.53 -10.42 -13.26
C ALA A 212 -17.19 -10.06 -13.90
N TRP A 213 -16.43 -9.14 -13.28
CA TRP A 213 -15.07 -8.82 -13.69
C TRP A 213 -14.15 -10.03 -13.56
N ARG A 214 -14.16 -10.74 -12.42
CA ARG A 214 -13.31 -11.94 -12.23
C ARG A 214 -13.60 -13.02 -13.27
N THR A 215 -14.87 -13.27 -13.54
CA THR A 215 -15.32 -14.23 -14.56
C THR A 215 -14.78 -13.83 -15.93
N ALA A 216 -15.01 -12.58 -16.36
CA ALA A 216 -14.53 -12.08 -17.65
C ALA A 216 -13.00 -12.15 -17.79
N MET A 217 -12.27 -11.80 -16.73
CA MET A 217 -10.80 -11.88 -16.73
C MET A 217 -10.29 -13.32 -16.76
N SER A 218 -10.98 -14.25 -16.08
CA SER A 218 -10.61 -15.67 -16.08
C SER A 218 -10.70 -16.35 -17.46
N GLU A 219 -11.53 -15.82 -18.35
CA GLU A 219 -11.66 -16.28 -19.74
C GLU A 219 -10.48 -15.84 -20.62
N LEU A 220 -9.69 -14.86 -20.19
CA LEU A 220 -8.55 -14.36 -20.95
C LEU A 220 -7.37 -15.33 -20.82
N PRO A 221 -6.77 -15.79 -21.95
CA PRO A 221 -5.74 -16.84 -21.92
C PRO A 221 -4.43 -16.42 -21.24
N TRP A 222 -4.21 -15.11 -21.06
CA TRP A 222 -3.01 -14.55 -20.43
C TRP A 222 -3.22 -14.18 -18.95
N TRP A 223 -4.46 -14.13 -18.47
CA TRP A 223 -4.77 -13.58 -17.14
C TRP A 223 -4.15 -14.40 -16.02
N ARG A 224 -4.26 -15.73 -16.09
CA ARG A 224 -3.73 -16.63 -15.06
C ARG A 224 -2.23 -16.42 -14.84
N GLU A 225 -1.44 -16.30 -15.91
CA GLU A 225 0.01 -16.12 -15.77
C GLU A 225 0.33 -14.79 -15.11
N ARG A 226 -0.36 -13.72 -15.51
CA ARG A 226 -0.19 -12.39 -14.92
C ARG A 226 -0.53 -12.37 -13.44
N LEU A 227 -1.70 -12.91 -13.08
CA LEU A 227 -2.17 -12.93 -11.70
C LEU A 227 -1.18 -13.65 -10.78
N LEU A 228 -0.73 -14.84 -11.19
CA LEU A 228 0.25 -15.60 -10.41
C LEU A 228 1.58 -14.85 -10.34
N GLY A 229 2.10 -14.34 -11.46
CA GLY A 229 3.34 -13.56 -11.48
C GLY A 229 3.29 -12.30 -10.61
N GLY A 230 2.16 -11.58 -10.60
CA GLY A 230 1.95 -10.37 -9.80
C GLY A 230 1.90 -10.67 -8.31
N LEU A 231 1.22 -11.74 -7.89
CA LEU A 231 1.18 -12.16 -6.49
C LEU A 231 2.53 -12.69 -5.99
N VAL A 232 3.28 -13.43 -6.82
CA VAL A 232 4.66 -13.85 -6.51
C VAL A 232 5.56 -12.62 -6.35
N ALA A 233 5.46 -11.65 -7.26
CA ALA A 233 6.23 -10.42 -7.18
C ALA A 233 5.86 -9.61 -5.93
N TYR A 234 4.57 -9.46 -5.62
CA TYR A 234 4.13 -8.81 -4.38
C TYR A 234 4.69 -9.50 -3.14
N TRP A 235 4.67 -10.84 -3.09
CA TRP A 235 5.22 -11.59 -1.96
C TRP A 235 6.70 -11.23 -1.71
N ILE A 236 7.54 -11.28 -2.76
CA ILE A 236 8.99 -11.05 -2.65
C ILE A 236 9.32 -9.57 -2.40
N TYR A 237 8.76 -8.67 -3.21
CA TYR A 237 9.17 -7.26 -3.23
C TYR A 237 8.51 -6.45 -2.11
N GLN A 238 7.31 -6.84 -1.65
CA GLN A 238 6.55 -6.09 -0.65
C GLN A 238 6.30 -6.90 0.64
N HIS A 239 5.61 -8.04 0.54
CA HIS A 239 5.00 -8.70 1.70
C HIS A 239 6.00 -9.25 2.72
N ILE A 240 7.01 -10.01 2.30
CA ILE A 240 7.93 -10.66 3.26
C ILE A 240 8.69 -9.66 4.13
N GLY A 241 8.95 -8.46 3.60
CA GLY A 241 9.58 -7.40 4.38
C GLY A 241 8.64 -6.75 5.40
N ASN A 242 7.33 -6.97 5.31
CA ASN A 242 6.36 -6.47 6.28
C ASN A 242 6.24 -7.35 7.51
N LEU A 243 6.79 -8.58 7.52
CA LEU A 243 6.61 -9.57 8.60
C LEU A 243 7.62 -9.42 9.73
N ASP A 244 7.20 -9.67 10.97
CA ASP A 244 8.13 -9.67 12.11
C ASP A 244 9.22 -10.73 11.90
N PRO A 245 10.48 -10.52 12.30
CA PRO A 245 11.50 -11.55 12.20
C PRO A 245 11.07 -12.89 12.78
N ASP A 246 10.34 -12.90 13.90
CA ASP A 246 9.84 -14.15 14.51
C ASP A 246 8.70 -14.77 13.68
N GLN A 247 7.82 -13.93 13.14
CA GLN A 247 6.75 -14.39 12.23
C GLN A 247 7.34 -14.96 10.95
N LEU A 248 8.28 -14.25 10.33
CA LEU A 248 9.00 -14.61 9.12
C LEU A 248 9.78 -15.93 9.33
N GLU A 249 10.49 -16.07 10.44
CA GLU A 249 11.18 -17.31 10.78
C GLU A 249 10.20 -18.46 11.02
N SER A 250 8.99 -18.19 11.53
CA SER A 250 7.95 -19.18 11.74
C SER A 250 7.13 -19.55 10.48
N ASP A 251 7.18 -18.71 9.44
CA ASP A 251 6.37 -18.84 8.24
C ASP A 251 6.80 -20.08 7.42
N PRO A 252 5.89 -21.05 7.20
CA PRO A 252 6.23 -22.30 6.51
C PRO A 252 6.61 -22.07 5.04
N VAL A 253 5.99 -21.10 4.37
CA VAL A 253 6.25 -20.82 2.95
C VAL A 253 7.60 -20.14 2.79
N PHE A 254 7.94 -19.19 3.66
CA PHE A 254 9.26 -18.55 3.65
C PHE A 254 10.38 -19.56 3.92
N ARG A 255 10.20 -20.47 4.87
CA ARG A 255 11.15 -21.56 5.12
C ARG A 255 11.34 -22.45 3.89
N GLU A 256 10.23 -22.88 3.28
CA GLU A 256 10.28 -23.72 2.09
C GLU A 256 10.95 -23.01 0.91
N VAL A 257 10.61 -21.74 0.67
CA VAL A 257 11.24 -20.92 -0.37
C VAL A 257 12.74 -20.75 -0.14
N ARG A 258 13.17 -20.50 1.10
CA ARG A 258 14.61 -20.42 1.41
C ARG A 258 15.32 -21.74 1.19
N GLU A 259 14.74 -22.85 1.62
CA GLU A 259 15.35 -24.18 1.49
C GLU A 259 15.45 -24.60 0.03
N VAL A 260 14.34 -24.55 -0.72
CA VAL A 260 14.31 -24.87 -2.15
C VAL A 260 15.19 -23.89 -2.93
N GLY A 261 15.05 -22.60 -2.64
CA GLY A 261 15.73 -21.51 -3.34
C GLY A 261 17.25 -21.51 -3.18
N ARG A 262 17.80 -22.12 -2.12
CA ARG A 262 19.25 -22.31 -1.94
C ARG A 262 19.84 -23.38 -2.87
N HIS A 263 19.01 -24.29 -3.36
CA HIS A 263 19.44 -25.46 -4.13
C HIS A 263 18.81 -25.53 -5.55
N GLY A 264 17.86 -24.67 -5.84
CA GLY A 264 17.12 -24.61 -7.10
C GLY A 264 16.16 -23.43 -7.13
N ASP A 265 15.19 -23.45 -8.05
CA ASP A 265 14.23 -22.36 -8.19
C ASP A 265 12.96 -22.60 -7.36
N ALA A 266 12.66 -21.71 -6.42
CA ALA A 266 11.49 -21.79 -5.55
C ALA A 266 10.21 -21.21 -6.16
N MET A 267 10.21 -20.79 -7.44
CA MET A 267 9.02 -20.33 -8.15
C MET A 267 7.80 -21.27 -8.02
N PRO A 268 7.91 -22.60 -8.11
CA PRO A 268 6.74 -23.48 -7.97
C PRO A 268 6.03 -23.33 -6.62
N VAL A 269 6.78 -23.14 -5.52
CA VAL A 269 6.26 -22.94 -4.17
C VAL A 269 5.41 -21.67 -4.12
N LEU A 270 5.95 -20.56 -4.63
CA LEU A 270 5.26 -19.28 -4.63
C LEU A 270 4.09 -19.22 -5.62
N ARG A 271 4.13 -19.97 -6.71
CA ARG A 271 2.99 -20.09 -7.63
C ARG A 271 1.81 -20.83 -6.99
N GLU A 272 2.06 -21.84 -6.16
CA GLU A 272 0.97 -22.48 -5.41
C GLU A 272 0.41 -21.53 -4.35
N LEU A 273 1.26 -20.80 -3.61
CA LEU A 273 0.81 -19.75 -2.70
C LEU A 273 -0.07 -18.71 -3.42
N ALA A 274 0.38 -18.23 -4.58
CA ALA A 274 -0.37 -17.25 -5.38
C ALA A 274 -1.73 -17.81 -5.84
N ALA A 275 -1.77 -19.09 -6.25
CA ALA A 275 -3.02 -19.75 -6.60
C ALA A 275 -3.94 -19.88 -5.38
N GLN A 276 -3.40 -20.23 -4.20
CA GLN A 276 -4.14 -20.29 -2.95
C GLN A 276 -4.68 -18.92 -2.51
N ALA A 277 -3.92 -17.84 -2.72
CA ALA A 277 -4.34 -16.49 -2.38
C ALA A 277 -5.51 -16.00 -3.26
N ASP A 278 -5.56 -16.37 -4.54
CA ASP A 278 -6.68 -16.02 -5.42
C ASP A 278 -7.95 -16.83 -5.13
N ARG A 279 -7.82 -18.10 -4.71
CA ARG A 279 -8.96 -18.98 -4.41
C ARG A 279 -9.82 -18.42 -3.27
N GLU A 280 -11.12 -18.39 -3.49
CA GLU A 280 -12.13 -18.12 -2.46
C GLU A 280 -12.84 -19.43 -2.09
N GLU A 281 -12.84 -19.78 -0.82
CA GLU A 281 -13.54 -20.97 -0.31
C GLU A 281 -14.42 -20.56 0.85
N HIS A 282 -15.73 -20.82 0.74
CA HIS A 282 -16.71 -20.55 1.79
C HIS A 282 -16.71 -19.10 2.34
N GLY A 283 -16.42 -18.12 1.48
CA GLY A 283 -16.35 -16.71 1.87
C GLY A 283 -15.07 -16.32 2.60
N GLU A 284 -14.01 -17.11 2.46
CA GLU A 284 -12.68 -16.85 3.03
C GLU A 284 -11.60 -16.96 1.95
N LYS A 285 -10.46 -16.30 2.19
CA LYS A 285 -9.25 -16.39 1.36
C LYS A 285 -8.23 -17.31 2.02
N GLY A 286 -7.52 -18.09 1.19
CA GLY A 286 -6.53 -19.05 1.68
C GLY A 286 -5.24 -18.42 2.21
N VAL A 287 -5.02 -17.13 1.98
CA VAL A 287 -3.83 -16.36 2.41
C VAL A 287 -4.28 -15.00 2.92
N ARG A 288 -3.69 -14.56 4.05
CA ARG A 288 -3.92 -13.22 4.59
C ARG A 288 -2.71 -12.33 4.30
N TRP A 289 -2.91 -11.28 3.51
CA TRP A 289 -1.89 -10.27 3.25
C TRP A 289 -1.92 -9.12 4.27
N SER A 290 -3.05 -8.93 4.97
CA SER A 290 -3.20 -7.99 6.09
C SER A 290 -2.25 -8.32 7.24
N TYR A 291 -1.70 -7.29 7.89
CA TYR A 291 -0.75 -7.44 9.01
C TYR A 291 -0.89 -6.30 10.03
N SER A 292 -0.22 -6.43 11.17
CA SER A 292 -0.21 -5.38 12.19
C SER A 292 1.18 -5.17 12.78
N ARG A 293 1.45 -3.95 13.25
CA ARG A 293 2.70 -3.52 13.88
C ARG A 293 2.42 -2.68 15.11
N ASP A 294 3.22 -2.88 16.14
CA ASP A 294 3.33 -1.94 17.25
C ASP A 294 4.56 -1.06 17.04
N LEU A 295 4.34 0.25 16.96
CA LEU A 295 5.36 1.25 16.69
C LEU A 295 5.30 2.30 17.80
N GLY A 296 6.04 2.04 18.88
CA GLY A 296 5.98 2.85 20.09
C GLY A 296 4.55 2.90 20.68
N GLY A 297 3.97 4.11 20.71
CA GLY A 297 2.64 4.36 21.24
C GLY A 297 1.49 4.07 20.26
N VAL A 298 1.78 3.54 19.07
CA VAL A 298 0.83 3.39 17.96
C VAL A 298 0.66 1.92 17.58
N ARG A 299 -0.61 1.45 17.51
CA ARG A 299 -0.97 0.21 16.79
C ARG A 299 -1.24 0.58 15.34
N LEU A 300 -0.44 0.07 14.40
CA LEU A 300 -0.72 0.10 12.97
C LEU A 300 -1.36 -1.24 12.57
N VAL A 301 -2.47 -1.18 11.87
CA VAL A 301 -3.09 -2.34 11.21
C VAL A 301 -3.22 -2.02 9.73
N VAL A 302 -2.67 -2.87 8.87
CA VAL A 302 -2.70 -2.72 7.42
C VAL A 302 -3.64 -3.76 6.84
N LEU A 303 -4.62 -3.30 6.07
CA LEU A 303 -5.71 -4.08 5.51
C LEU A 303 -5.47 -4.32 4.02
N ASP A 304 -5.53 -5.58 3.61
CA ASP A 304 -5.68 -5.95 2.21
C ASP A 304 -7.13 -5.73 1.77
N THR A 305 -7.33 -4.73 0.92
CA THR A 305 -8.63 -4.37 0.34
C THR A 305 -8.78 -4.75 -1.13
N ARG A 306 -7.96 -5.68 -1.64
CA ARG A 306 -7.98 -6.15 -3.04
C ARG A 306 -8.01 -7.67 -3.15
N CYS A 307 -6.97 -8.37 -2.71
CA CYS A 307 -6.92 -9.83 -2.78
C CYS A 307 -7.85 -10.45 -1.74
N GLY A 308 -7.98 -9.81 -0.58
CA GLY A 308 -8.87 -10.18 0.54
C GLY A 308 -10.37 -10.07 0.27
N ARG A 309 -10.79 -9.50 -0.87
CA ARG A 309 -12.20 -9.32 -1.21
C ARG A 309 -12.92 -10.66 -1.40
N ILE A 310 -14.15 -10.72 -0.91
CA ILE A 310 -15.07 -11.86 -1.06
C ILE A 310 -16.11 -11.51 -2.12
N LEU A 311 -16.20 -12.30 -3.18
CA LEU A 311 -16.96 -12.00 -4.39
C LEU A 311 -17.75 -13.18 -4.95
N GLU A 312 -17.40 -14.42 -4.61
CA GLU A 312 -18.04 -15.64 -5.14
C GLU A 312 -19.24 -16.08 -4.30
N THR A 313 -19.50 -15.42 -3.17
CA THR A 313 -20.69 -15.62 -2.33
C THR A 313 -21.70 -14.47 -2.47
N ASP A 314 -22.95 -14.73 -2.08
CA ASP A 314 -23.99 -13.69 -2.02
C ASP A 314 -23.65 -12.58 -1.01
N ASP A 315 -22.86 -12.91 0.03
CA ASP A 315 -22.37 -12.02 1.07
C ASP A 315 -21.02 -11.37 0.65
N ARG A 316 -21.00 -10.68 -0.49
CA ARG A 316 -19.77 -10.02 -0.98
C ARG A 316 -19.23 -9.00 0.03
N GLY A 317 -17.91 -8.96 0.19
CA GLY A 317 -17.26 -8.16 1.23
C GLY A 317 -15.92 -7.60 0.80
N MET A 318 -15.58 -6.43 1.35
CA MET A 318 -14.23 -5.87 1.23
C MET A 318 -13.22 -6.73 1.99
N LEU A 319 -13.63 -7.28 3.12
CA LEU A 319 -12.89 -8.24 3.95
C LEU A 319 -13.78 -9.44 4.26
N SER A 320 -13.16 -10.59 4.51
CA SER A 320 -13.87 -11.78 4.98
C SER A 320 -14.33 -11.66 6.45
N ARG A 321 -15.16 -12.60 6.90
CA ARG A 321 -15.59 -12.66 8.32
C ARG A 321 -14.40 -12.99 9.22
N GLY A 322 -13.52 -13.90 8.79
CA GLY A 322 -12.26 -14.20 9.45
C GLY A 322 -11.37 -12.98 9.59
N ASP A 323 -11.24 -12.15 8.56
CA ASP A 323 -10.44 -10.94 8.60
C ASP A 323 -11.05 -9.85 9.48
N PHE A 324 -12.38 -9.69 9.52
CA PHE A 324 -13.02 -8.81 10.51
C PHE A 324 -12.82 -9.29 11.96
N THR A 325 -12.82 -10.61 12.18
CA THR A 325 -12.53 -11.21 13.50
C THR A 325 -11.10 -10.91 13.91
N TRP A 326 -10.13 -11.19 13.04
CA TRP A 326 -8.72 -10.85 13.26
C TRP A 326 -8.54 -9.34 13.50
N LEU A 327 -9.19 -8.49 12.71
CA LEU A 327 -9.12 -7.03 12.84
C LEU A 327 -9.57 -6.57 14.23
N ARG A 328 -10.69 -7.11 14.72
CA ARG A 328 -11.20 -6.82 16.07
C ARG A 328 -10.19 -7.19 17.15
N GLU A 329 -9.53 -8.33 17.02
CA GLU A 329 -8.51 -8.79 17.96
C GLU A 329 -7.29 -7.87 17.97
N VAL A 330 -6.73 -7.54 16.80
CA VAL A 330 -5.52 -6.71 16.72
C VAL A 330 -5.76 -5.24 17.07
N MET A 331 -6.97 -4.71 16.85
CA MET A 331 -7.36 -3.36 17.26
C MET A 331 -7.52 -3.20 18.77
N ALA A 332 -7.73 -4.31 19.50
CA ALA A 332 -7.91 -4.29 20.96
C ALA A 332 -6.63 -4.01 21.74
N ALA A 333 -5.47 -3.93 21.06
CA ALA A 333 -4.21 -3.59 21.69
C ALA A 333 -4.29 -2.27 22.47
N ASP A 334 -3.75 -2.27 23.69
CA ASP A 334 -3.66 -1.09 24.54
C ASP A 334 -2.53 -0.17 24.06
N ARG A 335 -2.89 0.75 23.17
CA ARG A 335 -2.00 1.75 22.57
C ARG A 335 -2.68 3.11 22.56
N LYS A 336 -1.89 4.17 22.68
CA LYS A 336 -2.38 5.56 22.72
C LYS A 336 -3.04 5.97 21.40
N HIS A 337 -2.56 5.43 20.27
CA HIS A 337 -3.08 5.73 18.95
C HIS A 337 -3.30 4.45 18.15
N LEU A 338 -4.33 4.47 17.29
CA LEU A 338 -4.61 3.41 16.33
C LEU A 338 -4.57 4.01 14.92
N ALA A 339 -3.78 3.40 14.03
CA ALA A 339 -3.75 3.71 12.61
C ALA A 339 -4.23 2.49 11.81
N LEU A 340 -5.26 2.67 11.00
CA LEU A 340 -5.79 1.65 10.09
C LEU A 340 -5.39 2.04 8.67
N ALA A 341 -4.44 1.35 8.06
CA ALA A 341 -4.04 1.59 6.68
C ALA A 341 -4.84 0.69 5.74
N SER A 342 -5.37 1.27 4.67
CA SER A 342 -6.16 0.61 3.63
C SER A 342 -5.79 1.24 2.30
N SER A 343 -5.65 0.47 1.22
CA SER A 343 -5.31 1.08 -0.08
C SER A 343 -6.40 2.05 -0.54
N LEU A 344 -7.66 1.69 -0.27
CA LEU A 344 -8.84 2.48 -0.60
C LEU A 344 -9.32 3.35 0.57
N PRO A 345 -9.80 4.59 0.33
CA PRO A 345 -10.39 5.40 1.38
C PRO A 345 -11.72 4.84 1.88
N TRP A 346 -11.87 4.85 3.20
CA TRP A 346 -13.13 4.48 3.86
C TRP A 346 -14.17 5.61 3.73
N LEU A 347 -13.78 6.86 4.01
CA LEU A 347 -14.68 8.03 3.95
C LEU A 347 -14.48 8.89 2.70
N LEU A 348 -15.29 8.64 1.68
CA LEU A 348 -15.27 9.31 0.39
C LEU A 348 -15.99 10.68 0.35
N PRO A 349 -15.82 11.48 -0.72
CA PRO A 349 -16.74 12.56 -1.03
C PRO A 349 -18.19 12.04 -1.04
N HIS A 350 -19.09 12.69 -0.31
CA HIS A 350 -20.44 12.17 -0.05
C HIS A 350 -21.23 11.78 -1.31
N ALA A 351 -21.13 12.56 -2.39
CA ALA A 351 -21.82 12.24 -3.64
C ALA A 351 -21.30 10.94 -4.28
N VAL A 352 -19.97 10.72 -4.26
CA VAL A 352 -19.33 9.50 -4.77
C VAL A 352 -19.70 8.32 -3.86
N HIS A 353 -19.60 8.51 -2.54
CA HIS A 353 -19.97 7.48 -1.56
C HIS A 353 -21.39 6.96 -1.79
N HIS A 354 -22.38 7.86 -1.84
CA HIS A 354 -23.78 7.45 -2.07
C HIS A 354 -24.00 6.86 -3.47
N ALA A 355 -23.26 7.31 -4.48
CA ALA A 355 -23.36 6.76 -5.83
C ALA A 355 -22.87 5.30 -5.86
N GLN A 356 -21.78 4.99 -5.17
CA GLN A 356 -21.25 3.64 -5.05
C GLN A 356 -22.22 2.70 -4.33
N SER A 357 -22.77 3.09 -3.17
CA SER A 357 -23.74 2.24 -2.47
C SER A 357 -25.06 2.06 -3.25
N TRP A 358 -25.49 3.10 -3.97
CA TRP A 358 -26.63 2.98 -4.89
C TRP A 358 -26.33 2.01 -6.04
N ASN A 359 -25.15 2.13 -6.66
CA ASN A 359 -24.71 1.26 -7.75
C ASN A 359 -24.63 -0.19 -7.29
N GLU A 360 -24.08 -0.44 -6.09
CA GLU A 360 -24.03 -1.77 -5.50
C GLU A 360 -25.41 -2.42 -5.41
N ARG A 361 -26.40 -1.69 -4.90
CA ARG A 361 -27.77 -2.17 -4.83
C ARG A 361 -28.40 -2.37 -6.22
N ALA A 362 -28.05 -1.53 -7.20
CA ALA A 362 -28.55 -1.65 -8.56
C ALA A 362 -28.02 -2.90 -9.29
N CYS A 363 -26.81 -3.35 -8.94
CA CYS A 363 -26.20 -4.56 -9.50
C CYS A 363 -26.92 -5.87 -9.09
N THR A 364 -27.81 -5.84 -8.09
CA THR A 364 -28.67 -6.98 -7.71
C THR A 364 -30.12 -6.80 -8.18
N GLY A 365 -30.39 -5.78 -9.00
CA GLY A 365 -31.72 -5.43 -9.48
C GLY A 365 -31.99 -5.78 -10.95
N ARG A 366 -33.13 -5.30 -11.45
CA ARG A 366 -33.60 -5.54 -12.84
C ARG A 366 -32.69 -5.01 -13.96
N HIS A 367 -31.69 -4.19 -13.63
CA HIS A 367 -30.74 -3.59 -14.57
C HIS A 367 -29.29 -3.91 -14.16
N ALA A 368 -29.08 -5.09 -13.57
CA ALA A 368 -27.80 -5.52 -13.03
C ALA A 368 -26.64 -5.32 -14.02
N ASP A 369 -26.77 -5.79 -15.27
CA ASP A 369 -25.71 -5.69 -16.28
C ASP A 369 -25.29 -4.24 -16.60
N LEU A 370 -26.26 -3.32 -16.67
CA LEU A 370 -25.96 -1.91 -16.91
C LEU A 370 -25.29 -1.27 -15.70
N ALA A 371 -25.74 -1.62 -14.48
CA ALA A 371 -25.14 -1.14 -13.25
C ALA A 371 -23.72 -1.69 -13.07
N GLU A 372 -23.48 -2.95 -13.44
CA GLU A 372 -22.17 -3.59 -13.43
C GLU A 372 -21.23 -2.94 -14.44
N LYS A 373 -21.72 -2.65 -15.64
CA LYS A 373 -20.95 -1.85 -16.61
C LYS A 373 -20.60 -0.48 -16.06
N LEU A 374 -21.55 0.21 -15.42
CA LEU A 374 -21.29 1.50 -14.78
C LEU A 374 -20.25 1.38 -13.66
N ARG A 375 -20.30 0.30 -12.87
CA ARG A 375 -19.34 0.02 -11.79
C ARG A 375 -17.91 0.00 -12.31
N GLN A 376 -17.66 -0.86 -13.31
CA GLN A 376 -16.33 -1.04 -13.91
C GLN A 376 -15.88 0.22 -14.66
N THR A 377 -16.76 0.90 -15.40
CA THR A 377 -16.35 2.10 -16.14
C THR A 377 -16.09 3.34 -15.27
N GLY A 378 -16.49 3.31 -14.01
CA GLY A 378 -16.42 4.45 -13.09
C GLY A 378 -15.66 4.16 -11.82
N ASP A 379 -14.91 3.06 -11.77
CA ASP A 379 -14.05 2.63 -10.67
C ASP A 379 -14.82 2.64 -9.33
N LEU A 380 -16.06 2.14 -9.37
CA LEU A 380 -16.97 2.13 -8.22
C LEU A 380 -16.69 0.93 -7.31
N GLU A 381 -15.53 0.95 -6.68
CA GLU A 381 -14.99 -0.23 -6.00
C GLU A 381 -14.39 0.01 -4.61
N HIS A 382 -14.66 1.17 -4.03
CA HIS A 382 -14.16 1.51 -2.71
C HIS A 382 -15.04 0.88 -1.63
N TRP A 383 -14.75 1.15 -0.35
CA TRP A 383 -15.56 0.67 0.79
C TRP A 383 -17.06 0.94 0.62
N ALA A 384 -17.45 2.08 0.04
CA ALA A 384 -18.85 2.43 -0.20
C ALA A 384 -19.57 1.53 -1.21
N ALA A 385 -18.80 0.86 -2.08
CA ALA A 385 -19.27 -0.13 -3.02
C ALA A 385 -19.32 -1.54 -2.42
N PHE A 386 -18.98 -1.73 -1.14
CA PHE A 386 -19.10 -2.96 -0.35
C PHE A 386 -19.79 -2.62 0.97
N ARG A 387 -21.08 -2.27 0.89
CA ARG A 387 -21.77 -1.52 1.94
C ARG A 387 -21.76 -2.21 3.30
N ASP A 388 -21.92 -3.52 3.33
CA ASP A 388 -21.93 -4.28 4.59
C ASP A 388 -20.56 -4.27 5.26
N SER A 389 -19.47 -4.35 4.51
CA SER A 389 -18.11 -4.22 5.05
C SER A 389 -17.81 -2.79 5.52
N PHE A 390 -18.31 -1.77 4.80
CA PHE A 390 -18.21 -0.38 5.27
C PHE A 390 -18.90 -0.19 6.63
N ASP A 391 -20.10 -0.76 6.79
CA ASP A 391 -20.89 -0.65 8.03
C ASP A 391 -20.21 -1.40 9.18
N GLN A 392 -19.72 -2.62 8.94
CA GLN A 392 -18.97 -3.39 9.94
C GLN A 392 -17.69 -2.67 10.39
N LEU A 393 -16.92 -2.08 9.47
CA LEU A 393 -15.73 -1.31 9.83
C LEU A 393 -16.11 -0.05 10.65
N ALA A 394 -17.17 0.65 10.26
CA ALA A 394 -17.66 1.81 10.99
C ALA A 394 -18.08 1.44 12.42
N GLU A 395 -18.83 0.34 12.58
CA GLU A 395 -19.24 -0.16 13.87
C GLU A 395 -18.03 -0.51 14.75
N LEU A 396 -17.07 -1.27 14.21
CA LEU A 396 -15.87 -1.68 14.92
C LEU A 396 -15.01 -0.49 15.37
N ILE A 397 -14.81 0.50 14.50
CA ILE A 397 -14.09 1.74 14.85
C ILE A 397 -14.82 2.49 15.96
N GLY A 398 -16.14 2.63 15.85
CA GLY A 398 -16.92 3.30 16.89
C GLY A 398 -16.90 2.53 18.21
N GLU A 399 -16.87 1.20 18.19
CA GLU A 399 -16.84 0.36 19.40
C GLU A 399 -15.51 0.55 20.11
N ARG A 400 -14.42 0.46 19.34
CA ARG A 400 -13.08 0.71 19.87
C ARG A 400 -12.96 2.13 20.43
N GLY A 401 -13.55 3.12 19.74
CA GLY A 401 -13.46 4.52 20.13
C GLY A 401 -14.35 4.96 21.30
N ALA A 402 -15.34 4.13 21.69
CA ALA A 402 -16.20 4.36 22.85
C ALA A 402 -15.87 3.46 24.05
N GLY A 403 -14.94 2.51 23.88
CA GLY A 403 -14.55 1.57 24.93
C GLY A 403 -13.74 2.21 26.06
N PRO A 404 -13.64 1.56 27.22
CA PRO A 404 -12.95 2.10 28.42
C PRO A 404 -11.47 2.43 28.18
N ASP A 405 -10.81 1.69 27.28
CA ASP A 405 -9.41 1.88 26.92
C ASP A 405 -9.26 2.44 25.50
N ALA A 406 -10.22 3.27 25.06
CA ALA A 406 -10.24 3.84 23.72
C ALA A 406 -8.93 4.60 23.42
N PRO A 407 -8.31 4.39 22.25
CA PRO A 407 -7.13 5.15 21.86
C PRO A 407 -7.50 6.63 21.73
N ARG A 408 -6.54 7.54 21.92
CA ARG A 408 -6.80 8.97 21.79
C ARG A 408 -7.21 9.36 20.37
N THR A 409 -6.62 8.71 19.37
CA THR A 409 -6.98 8.87 17.96
C THR A 409 -7.13 7.52 17.26
N ILE A 410 -8.08 7.45 16.34
CA ILE A 410 -8.18 6.38 15.33
C ILE A 410 -8.08 7.05 13.96
N SER A 411 -7.00 6.78 13.22
CA SER A 411 -6.77 7.38 11.90
C SER A 411 -6.78 6.30 10.82
N VAL A 412 -7.71 6.42 9.87
CA VAL A 412 -7.72 5.60 8.66
C VAL A 412 -6.83 6.27 7.61
N LEU A 413 -5.78 5.60 7.17
CA LEU A 413 -4.81 6.06 6.18
C LEU A 413 -5.11 5.41 4.83
N SER A 414 -5.12 6.17 3.74
CA SER A 414 -5.38 5.57 2.42
C SER A 414 -4.82 6.30 1.20
N GLY A 415 -4.96 5.63 0.06
CA GLY A 415 -4.47 6.00 -1.27
C GLY A 415 -5.55 6.01 -2.37
N ASP A 416 -5.22 5.43 -3.53
CA ASP A 416 -6.05 5.17 -4.74
C ASP A 416 -6.55 6.39 -5.55
N VAL A 417 -7.20 7.36 -4.90
CA VAL A 417 -8.02 8.37 -5.59
C VAL A 417 -7.28 9.52 -6.31
N HIS A 418 -5.95 9.48 -6.42
CA HIS A 418 -5.08 10.45 -7.10
C HIS A 418 -5.17 11.92 -6.60
N HIS A 419 -5.69 12.13 -5.40
CA HIS A 419 -5.73 13.42 -4.72
C HIS A 419 -5.72 13.22 -3.20
N SER A 420 -5.36 14.27 -2.46
CA SER A 420 -5.27 14.19 -0.99
C SER A 420 -6.39 14.97 -0.32
N TYR A 421 -6.92 14.46 0.78
CA TYR A 421 -7.91 15.16 1.61
C TYR A 421 -7.93 14.60 3.03
N LEU A 422 -8.47 15.39 3.95
CA LEU A 422 -8.69 14.96 5.33
C LEU A 422 -10.19 15.07 5.64
N ALA A 423 -10.72 14.07 6.33
CA ALA A 423 -12.08 14.06 6.82
C ALA A 423 -12.15 13.59 8.28
N GLU A 424 -13.17 14.05 8.98
CA GLU A 424 -13.41 13.74 10.39
C GLU A 424 -14.78 13.07 10.50
N ALA A 425 -14.80 11.89 11.14
CA ALA A 425 -16.00 11.12 11.36
C ALA A 425 -16.79 11.65 12.56
N ASP A 426 -18.11 11.53 12.47
CA ASP A 426 -19.07 11.97 13.46
C ASP A 426 -20.07 10.82 13.71
N TYR A 427 -20.00 10.28 14.92
CA TYR A 427 -20.79 9.12 15.32
C TYR A 427 -22.03 9.56 16.10
N PRO A 428 -23.16 8.83 15.97
CA PRO A 428 -24.37 9.12 16.75
C PRO A 428 -24.19 8.87 18.24
N ARG A 429 -23.16 8.10 18.63
CA ARG A 429 -22.72 7.90 20.01
C ARG A 429 -21.52 8.77 20.33
N ARG A 430 -21.37 9.13 21.60
CA ARG A 430 -20.16 9.80 22.09
C ARG A 430 -18.99 8.82 22.01
N LEU A 431 -17.88 9.28 21.44
CA LEU A 431 -16.59 8.60 21.44
C LEU A 431 -15.60 9.34 22.34
N ASP A 432 -14.66 8.61 22.92
CA ASP A 432 -13.48 9.16 23.60
C ASP A 432 -12.29 9.32 22.64
N SER A 433 -12.26 8.54 21.55
CA SER A 433 -11.34 8.72 20.43
C SER A 433 -11.79 9.81 19.46
N ARG A 434 -10.83 10.53 18.87
CA ARG A 434 -11.07 11.25 17.62
C ARG A 434 -10.83 10.35 16.41
N VAL A 435 -11.80 10.27 15.51
CA VAL A 435 -11.75 9.39 14.32
C VAL A 435 -11.56 10.21 13.04
N THR A 436 -10.51 9.92 12.28
CA THR A 436 -10.17 10.66 11.04
C THR A 436 -9.89 9.73 9.86
N GLN A 437 -10.18 10.22 8.65
CA GLN A 437 -9.73 9.67 7.37
C GLN A 437 -8.66 10.61 6.82
N LEU A 438 -7.49 10.06 6.51
CA LEU A 438 -6.31 10.78 6.02
C LEU A 438 -5.89 10.14 4.68
N THR A 439 -6.20 10.80 3.57
CA THR A 439 -5.94 10.27 2.23
C THR A 439 -4.78 11.03 1.58
N CYS A 440 -3.77 10.31 1.08
CA CYS A 440 -2.60 10.88 0.39
C CYS A 440 -2.21 10.04 -0.83
N SER A 441 -2.66 10.44 -2.03
CA SER A 441 -2.77 9.52 -3.18
C SER A 441 -2.12 9.99 -4.50
N PRO A 442 -1.30 11.05 -4.54
CA PRO A 442 -0.25 10.96 -5.56
C PRO A 442 1.12 11.20 -4.98
N LEU A 443 1.90 10.13 -4.79
CA LEU A 443 3.34 10.26 -4.65
C LEU A 443 3.95 10.73 -5.98
N ARG A 444 3.48 10.16 -7.09
CA ARG A 444 3.78 10.62 -8.44
C ARG A 444 2.72 10.17 -9.44
N ASN A 445 1.59 10.86 -9.46
CA ASN A 445 0.52 10.65 -10.43
C ASN A 445 -0.26 11.95 -10.62
N MET A 446 -1.12 12.08 -11.63
CA MET A 446 -1.91 13.29 -11.80
C MET A 446 -3.36 13.01 -12.18
N ILE A 447 -4.26 13.81 -11.60
CA ILE A 447 -5.61 13.95 -12.12
C ILE A 447 -5.64 15.00 -13.24
N PRO A 448 -6.19 14.64 -14.43
CA PRO A 448 -6.46 15.59 -15.50
C PRO A 448 -7.24 16.83 -15.01
N LYS A 449 -6.81 18.02 -15.41
CA LYS A 449 -7.39 19.30 -14.95
C LYS A 449 -8.94 19.36 -15.04
N PRO A 450 -9.60 18.86 -16.10
CA PRO A 450 -11.07 18.90 -16.20
C PRO A 450 -11.79 18.12 -15.09
N LEU A 451 -11.19 17.05 -14.56
CA LEU A 451 -11.80 16.21 -13.51
C LEU A 451 -11.73 16.82 -12.11
N ARG A 452 -10.87 17.84 -11.90
CA ARG A 452 -10.68 18.45 -10.57
C ARG A 452 -11.91 19.20 -10.07
N ALA A 453 -12.67 19.84 -10.96
CA ALA A 453 -13.88 20.58 -10.58
C ALA A 453 -15.03 19.64 -10.13
N PRO A 454 -15.36 18.57 -10.87
CA PRO A 454 -16.28 17.52 -10.39
C PRO A 454 -15.88 16.94 -9.04
N LEU A 455 -14.61 16.59 -8.83
CA LEU A 455 -14.12 16.02 -7.57
C LEU A 455 -14.30 16.99 -6.38
N ARG A 456 -14.07 18.29 -6.59
CA ARG A 456 -14.38 19.31 -5.56
C ARG A 456 -15.89 19.38 -5.29
N ALA A 457 -16.70 19.35 -6.34
CA ALA A 457 -18.16 19.44 -6.24
C ALA A 457 -18.79 18.22 -5.55
N ALA A 458 -18.15 17.05 -5.62
CA ALA A 458 -18.61 15.81 -4.98
C ALA A 458 -18.70 15.90 -3.43
N TRP A 459 -18.02 16.87 -2.83
CA TRP A 459 -18.12 17.18 -1.40
C TRP A 459 -19.28 18.12 -1.04
N SER A 460 -19.93 18.74 -2.03
CA SER A 460 -20.99 19.72 -1.79
C SER A 460 -22.29 19.06 -1.31
N LYS A 461 -23.01 19.74 -0.41
CA LYS A 461 -24.27 19.22 0.16
C LYS A 461 -25.36 18.98 -0.90
N ALA A 462 -25.45 19.83 -1.93
CA ALA A 462 -26.52 19.76 -2.93
C ALA A 462 -26.50 18.47 -3.76
N PRO A 463 -25.42 18.12 -4.50
CA PRO A 463 -25.35 16.85 -5.24
C PRO A 463 -25.43 15.64 -4.30
N SER A 464 -24.79 15.73 -3.13
CA SER A 464 -24.80 14.66 -2.13
C SER A 464 -26.22 14.31 -1.66
N ARG A 465 -27.06 15.32 -1.35
CA ARG A 465 -28.46 15.10 -0.96
C ARG A 465 -29.31 14.47 -2.06
N LEU A 466 -29.03 14.81 -3.32
CA LEU A 466 -29.74 14.21 -4.46
C LEU A 466 -29.43 12.72 -4.56
N VAL A 467 -28.14 12.37 -4.61
CA VAL A 467 -27.70 10.98 -4.73
C VAL A 467 -28.08 10.16 -3.48
N GLN A 468 -28.00 10.75 -2.29
CA GLN A 468 -28.46 10.13 -1.05
C GLN A 468 -29.95 9.75 -1.12
N ARG A 469 -30.82 10.66 -1.59
CA ARG A 469 -32.25 10.37 -1.75
C ARG A 469 -32.50 9.25 -2.76
N MET A 470 -31.69 9.17 -3.82
CA MET A 470 -31.76 8.07 -4.79
C MET A 470 -31.35 6.74 -4.15
N ALA A 471 -30.25 6.72 -3.39
CA ALA A 471 -29.78 5.54 -2.66
C ALA A 471 -30.83 5.04 -1.66
N LEU A 472 -31.37 5.93 -0.82
CA LEU A 472 -32.42 5.57 0.15
C LEU A 472 -33.68 5.00 -0.53
N ARG A 473 -34.11 5.58 -1.65
CA ARG A 473 -35.26 5.07 -2.43
C ARG A 473 -34.98 3.72 -3.08
N ALA A 474 -33.73 3.41 -3.36
CA ALA A 474 -33.31 2.09 -3.85
C ALA A 474 -33.22 1.04 -2.72
N GLY A 475 -33.48 1.43 -1.46
CA GLY A 475 -33.42 0.55 -0.30
C GLY A 475 -32.03 0.44 0.33
N VAL A 476 -31.08 1.32 -0.02
CA VAL A 476 -29.79 1.39 0.68
C VAL A 476 -30.01 1.92 2.10
N PRO A 477 -29.56 1.23 3.15
CA PRO A 477 -29.71 1.69 4.53
C PRO A 477 -29.02 3.05 4.80
N PRO A 478 -29.51 3.83 5.78
CA PRO A 478 -28.79 5.00 6.28
C PRO A 478 -27.36 4.65 6.73
N LEU A 479 -26.44 5.60 6.66
CA LEU A 479 -25.06 5.40 7.10
C LEU A 479 -24.96 5.34 8.63
N PRO A 480 -24.16 4.43 9.22
CA PRO A 480 -23.95 4.36 10.67
C PRO A 480 -23.09 5.50 11.21
N VAL A 481 -22.41 6.23 10.31
CA VAL A 481 -21.48 7.31 10.62
C VAL A 481 -21.67 8.46 9.63
N ALA A 482 -21.62 9.70 10.11
CA ALA A 482 -21.53 10.89 9.29
C ALA A 482 -20.07 11.38 9.25
N TRP A 483 -19.72 12.25 8.29
CA TRP A 483 -18.40 12.87 8.30
C TRP A 483 -18.44 14.23 7.63
N ARG A 484 -17.36 14.99 7.82
CA ARG A 484 -17.11 16.24 7.09
C ARG A 484 -15.68 16.26 6.58
N ARG A 485 -15.48 16.82 5.40
CA ARG A 485 -14.14 17.18 4.93
C ARG A 485 -13.60 18.33 5.77
N THR A 486 -12.43 18.16 6.37
CA THR A 486 -11.75 19.23 7.09
C THR A 486 -10.82 20.01 6.18
N ASP A 487 -10.10 19.32 5.29
CA ASP A 487 -9.07 19.90 4.44
C ASP A 487 -9.05 19.26 3.04
N GLY A 488 -8.57 20.01 2.04
CA GLY A 488 -8.50 19.58 0.64
C GLY A 488 -9.80 19.77 -0.16
N PRO A 489 -9.96 19.11 -1.32
CA PRO A 489 -8.98 18.22 -1.95
C PRO A 489 -7.76 18.97 -2.49
N PHE A 490 -6.59 18.38 -2.31
CA PHE A 490 -5.30 18.81 -2.83
C PHE A 490 -4.90 17.93 -4.02
N PHE A 491 -4.39 18.53 -5.09
CA PHE A 491 -4.09 17.83 -6.36
C PHE A 491 -2.60 17.87 -6.72
N SER A 492 -1.75 18.26 -5.78
CA SER A 492 -0.29 18.19 -5.94
C SER A 492 0.20 16.80 -5.57
N ASN A 493 1.29 16.37 -6.18
CA ASN A 493 2.03 15.20 -5.71
C ASN A 493 2.50 15.48 -4.29
N SER A 494 2.20 14.59 -3.36
CA SER A 494 2.32 14.84 -1.93
C SER A 494 2.70 13.59 -1.16
N ILE A 495 3.30 13.80 0.00
CA ILE A 495 3.49 12.78 1.04
C ILE A 495 2.92 13.33 2.35
N ALA A 496 2.25 12.48 3.13
CA ALA A 496 1.73 12.87 4.43
C ALA A 496 2.68 12.42 5.53
N GLN A 497 2.86 13.27 6.55
CA GLN A 497 3.63 12.99 7.76
C GLN A 497 2.68 12.95 8.95
N LEU A 498 2.74 11.88 9.73
CA LEU A 498 2.02 11.70 10.99
C LEU A 498 3.01 11.79 12.14
N ASP A 499 2.82 12.76 13.01
CA ASP A 499 3.61 12.95 14.22
C ASP A 499 2.76 12.59 15.43
N TYR A 500 3.13 11.51 16.10
CA TYR A 500 2.57 11.07 17.37
C TYR A 500 3.58 11.34 18.49
N HIS A 501 3.13 12.01 19.55
CA HIS A 501 3.93 12.29 20.74
C HIS A 501 3.06 12.25 22.00
N GLY A 502 3.14 11.16 22.75
CA GLY A 502 2.32 10.96 23.94
C GLY A 502 0.83 10.95 23.58
N PRO A 503 0.02 11.90 24.08
CA PRO A 503 -1.39 12.03 23.69
C PRO A 503 -1.60 12.90 22.43
N HIS A 504 -0.55 13.56 21.93
CA HIS A 504 -0.65 14.49 20.81
C HIS A 504 -0.44 13.77 19.48
N ALA A 505 -1.26 14.11 18.51
CA ALA A 505 -1.15 13.63 17.14
C ALA A 505 -1.36 14.79 16.17
N GLN A 506 -0.55 14.84 15.12
CA GLN A 506 -0.64 15.83 14.05
C GLN A 506 -0.42 15.15 12.70
N VAL A 507 -1.09 15.66 11.68
CA VAL A 507 -0.78 15.33 10.28
C VAL A 507 -0.31 16.59 9.55
N THR A 508 0.77 16.44 8.79
CA THR A 508 1.27 17.46 7.86
C THR A 508 1.28 16.88 6.45
N LEU A 509 0.63 17.55 5.51
CA LEU A 509 0.69 17.22 4.10
C LEU A 509 1.81 18.05 3.45
N TRP A 510 2.80 17.36 2.90
CA TRP A 510 3.91 17.96 2.16
C TRP A 510 3.69 17.79 0.67
N GLY A 511 3.69 18.88 -0.10
CA GLY A 511 3.61 18.85 -1.56
C GLY A 511 5.00 18.88 -2.19
N ALA A 512 5.24 18.07 -3.22
CA ALA A 512 6.48 18.06 -3.98
C ALA A 512 6.54 19.22 -5.00
N THR A 513 7.71 19.83 -5.13
CA THR A 513 7.99 20.90 -6.10
C THR A 513 8.92 20.40 -7.21
N SER A 514 9.03 21.17 -8.30
CA SER A 514 9.85 20.76 -9.45
C SER A 514 11.36 20.73 -9.20
N ASP A 515 11.79 21.24 -8.05
CA ASP A 515 13.19 21.32 -7.66
C ASP A 515 13.52 20.24 -6.62
N ASP A 516 12.70 19.16 -6.61
CA ASP A 516 12.83 18.02 -5.71
C ASP A 516 12.86 18.42 -4.23
N ALA A 517 12.00 19.39 -3.87
CA ALA A 517 11.81 19.88 -2.50
C ALA A 517 10.35 19.66 -2.03
N LEU A 518 10.17 19.61 -0.72
CA LEU A 518 8.86 19.52 -0.08
C LEU A 518 8.44 20.89 0.47
N GLN A 519 7.19 21.29 0.18
CA GLN A 519 6.56 22.48 0.75
C GLN A 519 5.36 22.07 1.61
N GLU A 520 5.16 22.76 2.73
CA GLU A 520 4.01 22.52 3.59
C GLU A 520 2.72 22.95 2.87
N VAL A 521 1.76 22.04 2.75
CA VAL A 521 0.45 22.29 2.10
C VAL A 521 -0.66 22.44 3.13
N CYS A 522 -0.64 21.61 4.17
CA CYS A 522 -1.66 21.58 5.21
C CYS A 522 -1.09 20.98 6.49
N VAL A 523 -1.44 21.56 7.64
CA VAL A 523 -1.13 21.02 8.97
C VAL A 523 -2.41 20.93 9.78
N ARG A 524 -2.65 19.78 10.41
CA ARG A 524 -3.86 19.53 11.19
C ARG A 524 -3.54 18.76 12.47
N ARG A 525 -3.93 19.34 13.61
CA ARG A 525 -3.90 18.63 14.89
C ARG A 525 -5.04 17.62 14.99
N LEU A 526 -4.70 16.42 15.40
CA LEU A 526 -5.61 15.29 15.59
C LEU A 526 -5.98 15.10 17.07
N SER A 527 -5.13 15.45 18.05
CA SER A 527 -5.48 15.33 19.48
C SER A 527 -4.88 16.34 20.43
#